data_AF-A0A5C5TND0-F1
#
_entry.id   AF-A0A5C5TND0-F1
#
_cell.length_a   1.000
_cell.length_b   1.000
_cell.length_c   1.000
_cell.angle_alpha   90.00
_cell.angle_beta   90.00
_cell.angle_gamma   90.00
#
_symmetry.space_group_name_H-M   'P 1'
#
loop_
_entity.id
_entity.type
_entity.pdbx_description
1 polymer ?
#
loop_
_entity_poly.entity_id
_entity_poly.type
_entity_poly.pdbx_seq_one_letter_code
_entity_poly.pdbx_strand_id
1 'polypeptide(L)'
;MSERQPDAPRPLIGRNAARAWLVGTQVVMAMLLIFWLPLAGLSVMAFDTPRAPDDPWPLLFVGSIWSWPPVAFVFSLMAWMLCWRYGRNLLAVVITTLPLVFPLAFGLVLLLRG
;
A
#
# COMPACT_ATOMS: atom_id res chain seq x y z
N MET A 1 -33.35 32.49 25.14
CA MET A 1 -33.32 31.19 24.42
C MET A 1 -31.93 31.03 23.86
N SER A 2 -31.14 30.09 24.39
CA SER A 2 -29.79 29.80 23.89
C SER A 2 -29.93 28.69 22.85
N GLU A 3 -29.79 29.03 21.57
CA GLU A 3 -29.78 28.04 20.49
C GLU A 3 -28.53 27.18 20.62
N ARG A 4 -28.70 25.89 20.94
CA ARG A 4 -27.60 24.91 20.87
C ARG A 4 -27.18 24.79 19.41
N GLN A 5 -26.08 25.42 19.06
CA GLN A 5 -25.37 25.18 17.81
C GLN A 5 -25.11 23.66 17.69
N PRO A 6 -25.51 22.99 16.60
CA PRO A 6 -25.31 21.55 16.46
C PRO A 6 -23.81 21.26 16.49
N ASP A 7 -23.40 20.38 17.40
CA ASP A 7 -22.02 19.92 17.54
C ASP A 7 -21.53 19.44 16.17
N ALA A 8 -20.61 20.20 15.57
CA ALA A 8 -19.98 19.78 14.32
C ALA A 8 -19.35 18.39 14.52
N PRO A 9 -19.51 17.46 13.57
CA PRO A 9 -18.98 16.11 13.72
C PRO A 9 -17.48 16.16 14.02
N ARG A 10 -17.09 15.65 15.20
CA ARG A 10 -15.68 15.55 15.55
C ARG A 10 -15.00 14.63 14.53
N PRO A 11 -13.82 15.00 14.00
CA PRO A 11 -13.11 14.14 13.08
C PRO A 11 -12.74 12.83 13.78
N LEU A 12 -13.07 11.70 13.15
CA LEU A 12 -12.79 10.36 13.68
C LEU A 12 -11.31 10.14 14.01
N ILE A 13 -10.42 10.78 13.23
CA ILE A 13 -8.97 10.75 13.44
C ILE A 13 -8.44 12.17 13.52
N GLY A 14 -7.75 12.48 14.62
CA GLY A 14 -7.05 13.75 14.81
C GLY A 14 -5.94 13.96 13.79
N ARG A 15 -5.72 15.20 13.36
CA ARG A 15 -4.76 15.54 12.30
C ARG A 15 -3.33 15.11 12.64
N ASN A 16 -2.92 15.25 13.90
CA ASN A 16 -1.59 14.85 14.36
C ASN A 16 -1.43 13.32 14.33
N ALA A 17 -2.47 12.58 14.76
CA ALA A 17 -2.48 11.12 14.69
C ALA A 17 -2.41 10.62 13.24
N ALA A 18 -3.16 11.24 12.32
CA ALA A 18 -3.10 10.91 10.90
C ALA A 18 -1.71 11.15 10.31
N ARG A 19 -1.07 12.28 10.63
CA ARG A 19 0.30 12.58 10.19
C ARG A 19 1.33 11.59 10.73
N ALA A 20 1.27 11.27 12.02
CA ALA A 20 2.14 10.26 12.62
C ALA A 20 1.96 8.90 11.94
N TRP A 21 0.72 8.53 11.61
CA TRP A 21 0.42 7.32 10.86
C TRP A 21 1.01 7.34 9.44
N LEU A 22 0.82 8.43 8.68
CA LEU A 22 1.38 8.57 7.33
C LEU A 22 2.90 8.40 7.34
N VAL A 23 3.61 9.07 8.27
CA VAL A 23 5.06 8.93 8.42
C VAL A 23 5.43 7.50 8.82
N GLY A 24 4.76 6.92 9.81
CA GLY A 24 5.02 5.54 10.26
C GLY A 24 4.85 4.53 9.13
N THR A 25 3.78 4.64 8.34
CA THR A 25 3.55 3.75 7.19
C THR A 25 4.60 3.93 6.09
N GLN A 26 5.09 5.15 5.84
CA GLN A 26 6.19 5.37 4.89
C GLN A 26 7.50 4.72 5.38
N VAL A 27 7.82 4.81 6.66
CA VAL A 27 9.00 4.15 7.24
C VAL A 27 8.89 2.64 7.08
N VAL A 28 7.72 2.06 7.38
CA VAL A 28 7.46 0.62 7.21
C VAL A 28 7.59 0.21 5.74
N MET A 29 6.99 0.96 4.81
CA MET A 29 7.12 0.71 3.36
C MET A 29 8.59 0.81 2.90
N ALA A 30 9.35 1.78 3.41
CA ALA A 30 10.77 1.91 3.10
C ALA A 30 11.59 0.72 3.62
N MET A 31 11.30 0.21 4.82
CA MET A 31 11.94 -1.00 5.34
C MET A 31 11.58 -2.23 4.50
N LEU A 32 10.33 -2.34 4.05
CA LEU A 32 9.90 -3.43 3.17
C LEU A 32 10.61 -3.42 1.81
N LEU A 33 11.11 -2.27 1.33
CA LEU A 33 11.92 -2.24 0.10
C LEU A 33 13.21 -3.06 0.22
N ILE A 34 13.77 -3.18 1.43
CA ILE A 34 14.98 -3.99 1.69
C ILE A 34 14.69 -5.47 1.40
N PHE A 35 13.52 -5.96 1.81
CA PHE A 35 13.08 -7.35 1.54
C PHE A 35 12.55 -7.53 0.13
N TRP A 36 11.95 -6.49 -0.45
CA TRP A 36 11.46 -6.49 -1.82
C TRP A 36 12.59 -6.69 -2.83
N LEU A 37 13.74 -6.06 -2.64
CA LEU A 37 14.85 -6.10 -3.60
C LEU A 37 15.33 -7.54 -3.94
N PRO A 38 15.67 -8.41 -2.96
CA PRO A 38 16.04 -9.79 -3.26
C PRO A 38 14.87 -10.56 -3.85
N LEU A 39 13.63 -10.30 -3.42
CA LEU A 39 12.44 -10.95 -3.96
C LEU A 39 12.20 -10.59 -5.43
N ALA A 40 12.44 -9.34 -5.81
CA ALA A 40 12.37 -8.87 -7.19
C ALA A 40 13.44 -9.56 -8.06
N GLY A 41 14.65 -9.75 -7.54
CA GLY A 41 15.71 -10.52 -8.22
C GLY A 41 15.31 -11.98 -8.44
N LEU A 42 14.84 -12.65 -7.38
CA LEU A 42 14.37 -14.05 -7.46
C LEU A 42 13.15 -14.20 -8.38
N SER A 43 12.32 -13.17 -8.49
CA SER A 43 11.11 -13.25 -9.31
C SER A 43 11.40 -13.48 -10.79
N VAL A 44 12.50 -12.92 -11.31
CA VAL A 44 12.88 -13.04 -12.73
C VAL A 44 13.28 -14.47 -13.09
N MET A 45 13.77 -15.26 -12.11
CA MET A 45 14.08 -16.68 -12.31
C MET A 45 12.82 -17.52 -12.66
N ALA A 46 11.62 -16.99 -12.45
CA ALA A 46 10.39 -17.65 -12.89
C ALA A 46 10.30 -17.82 -14.42
N PHE A 47 11.04 -17.01 -15.19
CA PHE A 47 11.12 -17.14 -16.65
C PHE A 47 11.99 -18.33 -17.11
N ASP A 48 12.85 -18.89 -16.25
CA ASP A 48 13.72 -20.01 -16.60
C ASP A 48 12.99 -21.38 -16.60
N THR A 49 11.69 -21.38 -16.31
CA THR A 49 10.89 -22.60 -16.21
C THR A 49 10.59 -23.19 -17.60
N PRO A 50 10.73 -24.52 -17.85
CA PRO A 50 10.60 -25.13 -19.18
C PRO A 50 9.23 -24.96 -19.90
N ARG A 51 8.21 -24.44 -19.22
CA ARG A 51 6.85 -24.18 -19.75
C ARG A 51 6.59 -22.70 -20.10
N ALA A 52 7.61 -21.84 -20.04
CA ALA A 52 7.47 -20.39 -20.14
C ALA A 52 6.87 -19.79 -21.44
N PRO A 53 6.92 -20.40 -22.65
CA PRO A 53 6.43 -19.72 -23.86
C PRO A 53 4.92 -19.46 -23.87
N ASP A 54 4.13 -20.34 -23.26
CA ASP A 54 2.65 -20.30 -23.31
C ASP A 54 1.99 -19.97 -21.96
N ASP A 55 2.78 -19.85 -20.88
CA ASP A 55 2.26 -19.57 -19.54
C ASP A 55 2.37 -18.06 -19.22
N PRO A 56 1.26 -17.32 -19.04
CA PRO A 56 1.30 -15.91 -18.63
C PRO A 56 1.75 -15.72 -17.18
N TRP A 57 1.89 -16.79 -16.40
CA TRP A 57 2.17 -16.74 -14.97
C TRP A 57 3.47 -16.03 -14.58
N PRO A 58 4.63 -16.29 -15.21
CA PRO A 58 5.88 -15.60 -14.86
C PRO A 58 5.77 -14.08 -15.02
N LEU A 59 5.08 -13.63 -16.07
CA LEU A 59 4.85 -12.20 -16.33
C LEU A 59 3.94 -11.58 -15.25
N LEU A 60 2.85 -12.26 -14.87
CA LEU A 60 1.97 -11.80 -13.79
C LEU A 60 2.69 -11.79 -12.44
N PHE A 61 3.52 -12.80 -12.16
CA PHE A 61 4.27 -12.91 -10.93
C PHE A 61 5.31 -11.80 -10.78
N VAL A 62 6.16 -11.64 -11.78
CA VAL A 62 7.20 -10.59 -11.83
C VAL A 62 6.54 -9.22 -11.84
N GLY A 63 5.53 -9.01 -12.70
CA GLY A 63 4.80 -7.74 -12.78
C GLY A 63 4.17 -7.34 -11.44
N SER A 64 3.58 -8.31 -10.71
CA SER A 64 2.99 -8.04 -9.39
C SER A 64 4.03 -7.60 -8.37
N ILE A 65 5.18 -8.30 -8.30
CA ILE A 65 6.27 -7.95 -7.38
C ILE A 65 6.84 -6.57 -7.74
N TRP A 66 7.14 -6.34 -9.01
CA TRP A 66 7.74 -5.09 -9.48
C TRP A 66 6.80 -3.88 -9.40
N SER A 67 5.49 -4.10 -9.44
CA SER A 67 4.50 -3.02 -9.32
C SER A 67 4.38 -2.46 -7.90
N TRP A 68 4.84 -3.18 -6.88
CA TRP A 68 4.60 -2.80 -5.48
C TRP A 68 5.22 -1.44 -5.09
N PRO A 69 6.51 -1.13 -5.38
CA PRO A 69 7.08 0.18 -5.02
C PRO A 69 6.38 1.37 -5.70
N PRO A 70 6.08 1.35 -7.01
CA PRO A 70 5.29 2.41 -7.64
C PRO A 70 3.90 2.57 -7.02
N VAL A 71 3.21 1.47 -6.72
CA VAL A 71 1.88 1.50 -6.08
C VAL A 71 1.97 2.12 -4.68
N ALA A 72 2.93 1.67 -3.86
CA ALA A 72 3.18 2.23 -2.53
C ALA A 72 3.44 3.74 -2.58
N PHE A 73 4.26 4.18 -3.55
CA PHE A 73 4.58 5.59 -3.74
C PHE A 73 3.34 6.42 -4.11
N VAL A 74 2.57 6.01 -5.13
CA VAL A 74 1.37 6.73 -5.59
C VAL A 74 0.34 6.86 -4.48
N PHE A 75 0.05 5.77 -3.77
CA PHE A 75 -0.93 5.78 -2.67
C PHE A 75 -0.46 6.65 -1.51
N SER A 76 0.83 6.64 -1.19
CA SER A 76 1.36 7.52 -0.16
C SER A 76 1.23 9.00 -0.53
N LEU A 77 1.49 9.34 -1.80
CA LEU A 77 1.36 10.70 -2.32
C LEU A 77 -0.11 11.17 -2.29
N MET A 78 -1.03 10.31 -2.70
CA MET A 78 -2.48 10.56 -2.59
C MET A 78 -2.91 10.75 -1.14
N ALA A 79 -2.43 9.92 -0.21
CA ALA A 79 -2.78 10.00 1.20
C ALA A 79 -2.35 11.34 1.83
N TRP A 80 -1.14 11.82 1.50
CA TRP A 80 -0.67 13.14 1.92
C TRP A 80 -1.51 14.27 1.33
N MET A 81 -1.90 14.18 0.06
CA MET A 81 -2.80 15.15 -0.57
C MET A 81 -4.17 15.19 0.14
N LEU A 82 -4.75 14.03 0.48
CA LEU A 82 -6.03 13.96 1.21
C LEU A 82 -5.95 14.55 2.62
N CYS A 83 -4.86 14.30 3.34
CA CYS A 83 -4.66 14.85 4.69
C CYS A 83 -4.39 16.36 4.67
N TRP A 84 -3.55 16.84 3.74
CA TRP A 84 -3.13 18.23 3.72
C TRP A 84 -4.15 19.17 3.06
N ARG A 85 -4.67 18.80 1.90
CA ARG A 85 -5.53 19.68 1.07
C ARG A 85 -7.02 19.55 1.42
N TYR A 86 -7.49 18.34 1.73
CA TYR A 86 -8.92 18.07 1.90
C TYR A 86 -9.33 17.85 3.36
N GLY A 87 -8.38 17.77 4.30
CA GLY A 87 -8.66 17.50 5.72
C GLY A 87 -9.28 16.12 6.00
N ARG A 88 -9.25 15.21 5.01
CA ARG A 88 -9.89 13.89 5.06
C ARG A 88 -8.95 12.87 5.73
N ASN A 89 -8.71 13.06 7.03
CA ASN A 89 -7.74 12.29 7.81
C ASN A 89 -7.99 10.77 7.78
N LEU A 90 -9.25 10.33 7.91
CA LEU A 90 -9.60 8.91 7.85
C LEU A 90 -9.25 8.30 6.49
N LEU A 91 -9.61 8.97 5.41
CA LEU A 91 -9.33 8.48 4.05
C LEU A 91 -7.83 8.48 3.76
N ALA A 92 -7.07 9.48 4.26
CA ALA A 92 -5.63 9.48 4.15
C ALA A 92 -5.00 8.26 4.84
N VAL A 93 -5.47 7.93 6.05
CA VAL A 93 -5.03 6.74 6.80
C VAL A 93 -5.35 5.48 6.00
N VAL A 94 -6.58 5.31 5.51
CA VAL A 94 -7.00 4.13 4.75
C VAL A 94 -6.20 3.97 3.45
N ILE A 95 -6.00 5.05 2.70
CA ILE A 95 -5.26 4.99 1.43
C ILE A 95 -3.80 4.61 1.67
N THR A 96 -3.13 5.14 2.69
CA THR A 96 -1.72 4.80 2.95
C THR A 96 -1.53 3.36 3.44
N THR A 97 -2.55 2.72 4.01
CA THR A 97 -2.48 1.32 4.44
C THR A 97 -2.73 0.32 3.33
N LEU A 98 -3.44 0.70 2.26
CA LEU A 98 -3.75 -0.23 1.15
C LEU A 98 -2.51 -0.91 0.55
N PRO A 99 -1.39 -0.21 0.28
CA PRO A 99 -0.17 -0.84 -0.22
C PRO A 99 0.46 -1.85 0.73
N LEU A 100 0.19 -1.78 2.04
CA LEU A 100 0.69 -2.76 3.01
C LEU A 100 -0.09 -4.08 2.96
N VAL A 101 -1.34 -4.03 2.51
CA VAL A 101 -2.18 -5.23 2.34
C VAL A 101 -1.81 -6.00 1.07
N PHE A 102 -1.33 -5.31 0.04
CA PHE A 102 -1.02 -5.91 -1.26
C PHE A 102 0.01 -7.07 -1.18
N PRO A 103 1.16 -6.94 -0.51
CA PRO A 103 2.11 -8.06 -0.33
C PRO A 103 1.51 -9.24 0.42
N LEU A 104 0.65 -8.98 1.42
CA LEU A 104 0.00 -10.03 2.22
C LEU A 104 -1.01 -10.82 1.37
N ALA A 105 -1.84 -10.12 0.61
CA ALA A 105 -2.81 -10.75 -0.29
C ALA A 105 -2.11 -11.56 -1.39
N PHE A 106 -1.04 -11.00 -1.98
CA PHE A 106 -0.26 -11.70 -3.00
C PHE A 106 0.45 -12.93 -2.42
N GLY A 107 1.10 -12.80 -1.26
CA GLY A 107 1.73 -13.92 -0.55
C GLY A 107 0.73 -15.05 -0.23
N LEU A 108 -0.49 -14.70 0.19
CA LEU A 108 -1.56 -15.68 0.42
C LEU A 108 -1.96 -16.42 -0.85
N VAL A 109 -2.11 -15.72 -1.99
CA VAL A 109 -2.46 -16.36 -3.27
C VAL A 109 -1.37 -17.35 -3.70
N LEU A 110 -0.09 -17.02 -3.49
CA LEU A 110 1.01 -17.93 -3.78
C LEU A 110 0.97 -19.19 -2.89
N LEU A 111 0.70 -19.03 -1.59
CA LEU A 111 0.58 -20.15 -0.66
C LEU A 111 -0.60 -21.08 -0.98
N LEU A 112 -1.70 -20.55 -1.50
CA LEU A 112 -2.87 -21.35 -1.90
C LEU A 112 -2.67 -22.09 -3.22
N ARG A 113 -1.72 -21.64 -4.05
CA ARG A 113 -1.40 -22.24 -5.35
C ARG A 113 -0.27 -23.26 -5.27
N GLY A 114 0.68 -23.06 -4.34
CA GLY A 114 1.77 -23.99 -4.07
C GLY A 114 1.30 -25.27 -3.38
#